data_AF-A0A8C0XUY0-F1
#
_entry.id   AF-A0A8C0XUY0-F1
#
_cell.length_a   1.000
_cell.length_b   1.000
_cell.length_c   1.000
_cell.angle_alpha   90.00
_cell.angle_beta   90.00
_cell.angle_gamma   90.00
#
_symmetry.space_group_name_H-M   'P 1'
#
loop_
_entity.id
_entity.type
_entity.pdbx_description
1 polymer ?
#
loop_
_entity_poly.entity_id
_entity_poly.type
_entity_poly.pdbx_seq_one_letter_code
_entity_poly.pdbx_strand_id
1 'polypeptide(L)'
;QRASRETRANPLLSFHYLLLYRGSKFGAEFRRFSLDRHKPGKFEDFYQLVVHTHHISNTEVTIGYADVHGDLLPINNDDNFCKAVSSANPLLRVFIQKRGTRRLSCSTCSAIILRKKCSF
;
A
#
# COMPACT_ATOMS: atom_id res chain seq x y z
N GLN A 1 27.51 -18.01 36.96
CA GLN A 1 26.18 -17.50 36.62
C GLN A 1 26.19 -17.15 35.13
N ARG A 2 25.55 -17.97 34.28
CA ARG A 2 25.56 -17.78 32.82
C ARG A 2 24.61 -16.63 32.48
N ALA A 3 25.17 -15.53 31.98
CA ALA A 3 24.42 -14.47 31.32
C ALA A 3 23.63 -15.10 30.17
N SER A 4 22.31 -15.14 30.30
CA SER A 4 21.43 -15.63 29.26
C SER A 4 21.57 -14.68 28.08
N ARG A 5 22.11 -15.20 26.98
CA ARG A 5 22.25 -14.50 25.71
C ARG A 5 20.85 -14.10 25.27
N GLU A 6 20.55 -12.82 25.39
CA GLU A 6 19.40 -12.21 24.76
C GLU A 6 19.60 -12.33 23.25
N THR A 7 18.96 -13.34 22.66
CA THR A 7 18.87 -13.51 21.23
C THR A 7 18.11 -12.29 20.71
N ARG A 8 18.84 -11.23 20.33
CA ARG A 8 18.34 -10.13 19.51
C ARG A 8 18.01 -10.70 18.13
N ALA A 9 16.95 -11.49 18.06
CA ALA A 9 16.31 -11.87 16.82
C ALA A 9 15.95 -10.55 16.14
N ASN A 10 16.49 -10.32 14.95
CA ASN A 10 16.23 -9.11 14.16
C ASN A 10 14.70 -8.85 14.11
N PRO A 11 14.16 -7.85 14.83
CA PRO A 11 12.72 -7.66 14.98
C PRO A 11 12.09 -6.97 13.76
N LEU A 12 12.85 -6.87 12.67
CA LEU A 12 12.43 -6.20 11.46
C LEU A 12 11.40 -7.06 10.74
N LEU A 13 10.16 -6.58 10.74
CA LEU A 13 9.10 -7.13 9.92
C LEU A 13 9.42 -6.80 8.47
N SER A 14 9.58 -7.84 7.66
CA SER A 14 9.66 -7.67 6.21
C SER A 14 8.28 -7.27 5.69
N PHE A 15 8.20 -6.09 5.11
CA PHE A 15 7.01 -5.50 4.55
C PHE A 15 7.07 -5.57 3.02
N HIS A 16 6.03 -6.12 2.42
CA HIS A 16 5.86 -6.13 0.98
C HIS A 16 4.68 -5.27 0.64
N TYR A 17 4.88 -4.31 -0.27
CA TYR A 17 3.75 -3.63 -0.86
C TYR A 17 3.69 -3.82 -2.37
N LEU A 18 2.46 -3.82 -2.85
CA LEU A 18 2.08 -3.88 -4.23
C LEU A 18 1.40 -2.56 -4.62
N LEU A 19 2.09 -1.75 -5.41
CA LEU A 19 1.50 -0.55 -5.98
C LEU A 19 0.73 -0.93 -7.25
N LEU A 20 -0.58 -0.76 -7.23
CA LEU A 20 -1.49 -0.95 -8.36
C LEU A 20 -1.77 0.41 -9.01
N TYR A 21 -1.38 0.54 -10.28
CA TYR A 21 -1.76 1.69 -11.10
C TYR A 21 -2.89 1.30 -12.07
N ARG A 22 -3.97 2.08 -12.07
CA ARG A 22 -5.12 1.85 -12.95
C ARG A 22 -4.95 2.64 -14.26
N GLY A 23 -4.13 2.11 -15.16
CA GLY A 23 -3.94 2.59 -16.54
C GLY A 23 -4.62 1.70 -17.59
N SER A 24 -4.47 2.05 -18.88
CA SER A 24 -4.97 1.26 -20.03
C SER A 24 -4.42 -0.18 -20.07
N LYS A 25 -3.24 -0.40 -19.48
CA LYS A 25 -2.71 -1.71 -19.10
C LYS A 25 -2.59 -1.71 -17.58
N PHE A 26 -3.29 -2.61 -16.90
CA PHE A 26 -3.09 -2.80 -15.46
C PHE A 26 -1.65 -3.22 -15.23
N GLY A 27 -0.95 -2.55 -14.32
CA GLY A 27 0.34 -3.01 -13.87
C GLY A 27 0.53 -2.80 -12.39
N ALA A 28 1.52 -3.51 -11.88
CA ALA A 28 1.75 -3.68 -10.48
C ALA A 28 3.25 -3.60 -10.21
N GLU A 29 3.66 -2.79 -9.24
CA GLU A 29 5.05 -2.68 -8.80
C GLU A 29 5.21 -3.32 -7.41
N PHE A 30 6.21 -4.18 -7.27
CA PHE A 30 6.49 -4.89 -6.01
C PHE A 30 7.74 -4.32 -5.36
N ARG A 31 7.65 -3.94 -4.08
CA ARG A 31 8.82 -3.52 -3.31
C ARG A 31 8.84 -4.14 -1.91
N ARG A 32 10.07 -4.39 -1.42
CA ARG A 32 10.34 -4.95 -0.09
C ARG A 32 11.03 -3.90 0.76
N PHE A 33 10.48 -3.66 1.94
CA PHE A 33 11.06 -2.81 2.96
C PHE A 33 11.09 -3.56 4.28
N SER A 34 11.87 -3.07 5.23
CA SER A 34 11.91 -3.60 6.58
C SER A 34 11.46 -2.51 7.54
N LEU A 35 10.53 -2.82 8.43
CA LEU A 35 10.05 -1.91 9.46
C LEU A 35 10.16 -2.56 10.84
N ASP A 36 10.39 -1.75 11.86
CA ASP A 36 10.45 -2.25 13.23
C ASP A 36 9.04 -2.64 13.69
N ARG A 37 8.84 -3.92 14.02
CA ARG A 37 7.55 -4.43 14.48
C ARG A 37 7.09 -3.77 15.79
N HIS A 38 8.03 -3.40 16.66
CA HIS A 38 7.72 -2.82 17.97
C HIS A 38 7.51 -1.31 17.88
N LYS A 39 8.02 -0.66 16.84
CA LYS A 39 7.92 0.79 16.61
C LYS A 39 7.66 1.09 15.13
N PRO A 40 6.46 0.77 14.61
CA PRO A 40 6.15 0.96 13.20
C PRO A 40 6.08 2.44 12.77
N GLY A 41 5.97 3.38 13.71
CA GLY A 41 5.83 4.81 13.43
C GLY A 41 4.37 5.21 13.22
N LYS A 42 4.13 6.37 12.60
CA LYS A 42 2.80 6.86 12.25
C LYS A 42 2.41 6.47 10.83
N PHE A 43 1.10 6.34 10.58
CA PHE A 43 0.59 6.10 9.23
C PHE A 43 0.97 7.23 8.27
N GLU A 44 0.98 8.48 8.74
CA GLU A 44 1.36 9.64 7.91
C GLU A 44 2.79 9.51 7.39
N ASP A 45 3.74 9.10 8.24
CA ASP A 45 5.15 8.92 7.83
C ASP A 45 5.26 7.84 6.73
N PHE A 46 4.50 6.75 6.89
CA PHE A 46 4.42 5.68 5.91
C PHE A 46 3.77 6.16 4.59
N TYR A 47 2.70 6.93 4.68
CA TYR A 47 2.01 7.52 3.52
C TYR A 47 2.95 8.46 2.74
N GLN A 48 3.66 9.35 3.43
CA GLN A 48 4.65 10.25 2.85
C GLN A 48 5.79 9.45 2.20
N LEU A 49 6.29 8.40 2.84
CA LEU A 49 7.35 7.54 2.28
C LEU A 49 6.92 6.93 0.93
N VAL A 50 5.70 6.41 0.86
CA VAL A 50 5.13 5.82 -0.37
C VAL A 50 5.03 6.89 -1.47
N VAL A 51 4.46 8.05 -1.16
CA VAL A 51 4.28 9.14 -2.14
C VAL A 51 5.61 9.64 -2.68
N HIS A 52 6.60 9.86 -1.81
CA HIS A 52 7.93 10.31 -2.19
C HIS A 52 8.68 9.25 -3.01
N THR A 53 8.63 7.97 -2.61
CA THR A 53 9.34 6.88 -3.28
C THR A 53 8.85 6.66 -4.72
N HIS A 54 7.55 6.86 -4.97
CA HIS A 54 6.95 6.63 -6.29
C HIS A 54 6.71 7.90 -7.10
N HIS A 55 7.17 9.06 -6.62
CA HIS A 55 6.93 10.36 -7.26
C HIS A 55 5.45 10.57 -7.61
N ILE A 56 4.55 10.19 -6.69
CA ILE A 56 3.10 10.33 -6.89
C ILE A 56 2.72 11.77 -6.57
N SER A 57 3.11 12.70 -7.44
CA SER A 57 2.65 14.09 -7.35
C SER A 57 1.16 14.14 -7.72
N ASN A 58 0.36 14.79 -6.88
CA ASN A 58 -1.03 15.16 -7.16
C ASN A 58 -2.08 14.03 -7.29
N THR A 59 -1.84 12.83 -6.75
CA THR A 59 -2.83 11.74 -6.81
C THR A 59 -3.08 11.13 -5.44
N GLU A 60 -4.35 11.02 -5.05
CA GLU A 60 -4.76 10.26 -3.85
C GLU A 60 -4.34 8.79 -4.00
N VAL A 61 -3.71 8.23 -2.97
CA VAL A 61 -3.44 6.79 -2.87
C VAL A 61 -4.29 6.18 -1.77
N THR A 62 -4.86 5.01 -2.06
CA THR A 62 -5.56 4.20 -1.06
C THR A 62 -4.63 3.08 -0.64
N ILE A 63 -4.43 2.91 0.66
CA ILE A 63 -3.55 1.89 1.22
C ILE A 63 -4.44 0.87 1.94
N GLY A 64 -4.21 -0.42 1.69
CA GLY A 64 -4.87 -1.51 2.41
C GLY A 64 -3.91 -2.66 2.66
N TYR A 65 -4.22 -3.54 3.60
CA TYR A 65 -3.45 -4.75 3.90
C TYR A 65 -4.33 -5.99 3.86
N ALA A 66 -3.73 -7.13 3.50
CA ALA A 66 -4.37 -8.42 3.69
C ALA A 66 -4.12 -8.90 5.12
N ASP A 67 -5.19 -9.06 5.89
CA ASP A 67 -5.13 -9.65 7.23
C ASP A 67 -4.90 -11.17 7.19
N VAL A 68 -4.67 -11.80 8.33
CA VAL A 68 -4.48 -13.25 8.49
C VAL A 68 -5.64 -14.08 7.95
N HIS A 69 -6.85 -13.51 7.92
CA HIS A 69 -8.06 -14.12 7.36
C HIS A 69 -8.13 -14.00 5.82
N GLY A 70 -7.26 -13.21 5.21
CA GLY A 70 -7.25 -12.93 3.77
C GLY A 70 -8.10 -11.73 3.35
N ASP A 71 -8.77 -11.07 4.31
CA ASP A 71 -9.56 -9.87 4.05
C ASP A 71 -8.67 -8.66 3.77
N LEU A 72 -9.03 -7.89 2.74
CA LEU A 72 -8.34 -6.64 2.40
C LEU A 72 -8.95 -5.48 3.20
N LEU A 73 -8.21 -5.00 4.20
CA LEU A 73 -8.65 -3.95 5.11
C LEU A 73 -7.93 -2.63 4.81
N PRO A 74 -8.62 -1.47 4.84
CA PRO A 74 -7.99 -0.18 4.59
C PRO A 74 -7.08 0.24 5.77
N ILE A 75 -5.94 0.83 5.46
CA ILE A 75 -5.08 1.54 6.43
C ILE A 75 -5.30 3.04 6.21
N ASN A 76 -6.04 3.65 7.12
CA ASN A 76 -6.40 5.08 7.07
C ASN A 76 -6.13 5.82 8.39
N ASN A 77 -5.65 5.11 9.42
CA ASN A 77 -5.32 5.65 10.73
C ASN A 77 -4.19 4.84 11.37
N ASP A 78 -3.63 5.37 12.45
CA ASP A 78 -2.50 4.76 13.17
C ASP A 78 -2.88 3.41 13.82
N ASP A 79 -4.12 3.26 14.30
CA ASP A 79 -4.59 2.00 14.92
C ASP A 79 -4.61 0.84 13.92
N ASN A 80 -5.14 1.07 12.72
CA ASN A 80 -5.19 0.10 11.64
C ASN A 80 -3.78 -0.23 11.13
N PHE A 81 -2.88 0.76 11.13
CA PHE A 81 -1.47 0.55 10.79
C PHE A 81 -0.76 -0.35 11.81
N CYS A 82 -0.92 -0.06 13.10
CA CYS A 82 -0.39 -0.89 14.18
C CYS A 82 -0.98 -2.32 14.15
N LYS A 83 -2.28 -2.47 13.87
CA LYS A 83 -2.92 -3.77 13.69
C LYS A 83 -2.35 -4.54 12.50
N ALA A 84 -2.16 -3.89 11.35
CA ALA A 84 -1.56 -4.49 10.16
C ALA A 84 -0.15 -5.02 10.46
N VAL A 85 0.69 -4.23 11.15
CA VAL A 85 2.06 -4.63 11.53
C VAL A 85 2.06 -5.76 12.56
N SER A 86 1.13 -5.73 13.52
CA SER A 86 1.08 -6.72 14.60
C SER A 86 0.53 -8.08 14.12
N SER A 87 -0.48 -8.06 13.24
CA SER A 87 -1.13 -9.25 12.66
C SER A 87 -0.27 -9.96 11.62
N ALA A 88 0.64 -9.23 10.97
CA ALA A 88 1.52 -9.80 9.97
C ALA A 88 2.42 -10.90 10.53
N ASN A 89 2.34 -12.09 9.92
CA ASN A 89 3.20 -13.21 10.24
C ASN A 89 3.38 -14.11 8.99
N PRO A 90 4.59 -14.23 8.40
CA PRO A 90 5.83 -13.48 8.68
C PRO A 90 5.96 -12.17 7.89
N LEU A 91 5.05 -11.91 6.94
CA LEU A 91 5.16 -10.82 5.96
C LEU A 91 3.87 -9.99 5.95
N LEU A 92 4.00 -8.68 6.08
CA LEU A 92 2.87 -7.78 5.88
C LEU A 92 2.70 -7.50 4.38
N ARG A 93 1.53 -7.83 3.84
CA ARG A 93 1.16 -7.59 2.44
C ARG A 93 0.28 -6.35 2.36
N VAL A 94 0.79 -5.30 1.73
CA VAL A 94 0.06 -4.06 1.52
C VAL A 94 -0.22 -3.82 0.05
N PHE A 95 -1.38 -3.26 -0.23
CA PHE A 95 -1.85 -2.90 -1.55
C PHE A 95 -2.02 -1.39 -1.56
N ILE A 96 -1.32 -0.74 -2.47
CA ILE A 96 -1.37 0.70 -2.64
C ILE A 96 -2.04 0.93 -3.98
N GLN A 97 -3.22 1.53 -3.97
CA GLN A 97 -3.97 1.80 -5.17
C GLN A 97 -3.89 3.29 -5.47
N LYS A 98 -3.23 3.64 -6.57
CA LYS A 98 -3.22 5.03 -7.06
C LYS A 98 -4.57 5.35 -7.70
N ARG A 99 -5.31 6.33 -7.15
CA ARG A 99 -6.54 6.85 -7.77
C ARG A 99 -6.19 7.75 -8.95
N GLY A 100 -5.77 7.14 -10.06
CA GLY A 100 -5.38 7.86 -11.26
C GLY A 100 -6.41 8.91 -11.68
N THR A 101 -5.93 10.11 -11.95
CA THR A 101 -6.69 11.22 -12.53
C THR A 101 -7.28 10.77 -13.86
N ARG A 102 -8.51 10.23 -13.85
CA ARG A 102 -9.36 10.28 -15.03
C ARG A 102 -9.75 11.74 -15.21
N ARG A 103 -8.91 12.57 -15.86
CA ARG A 103 -9.31 13.66 -16.78
C ARG A 103 -8.09 14.17 -17.58
N LEU A 104 -8.14 13.90 -18.89
CA LEU A 104 -7.84 14.81 -20.01
C LEU A 104 -6.41 15.35 -20.20
N SER A 105 -5.69 14.70 -21.12
CA SER A 105 -4.97 15.43 -22.19
C SER A 105 -4.97 14.59 -23.48
N CYS A 106 -6.16 14.33 -24.04
CA CYS A 106 -6.24 14.32 -25.49
C CYS A 106 -6.81 15.67 -25.88
N SER A 107 -5.92 16.60 -26.20
CA SER A 107 -6.25 17.96 -26.65
C SER A 107 -6.89 18.00 -28.05
N THR A 108 -7.52 16.90 -28.50
CA THR A 108 -8.24 16.85 -29.78
C THR A 108 -9.46 15.93 -29.83
N CYS A 109 -9.85 15.20 -28.77
CA CYS A 109 -11.05 14.36 -28.84
C CYS A 109 -12.29 15.07 -28.29
N SER A 110 -12.78 16.04 -29.06
CA SER A 110 -14.18 16.43 -29.05
C SER A 110 -15.03 15.19 -29.37
N ALA A 111 -16.04 14.93 -28.53
CA ALA A 111 -17.02 13.84 -28.65
C ALA A 111 -16.48 12.42 -28.41
N ILE A 112 -16.86 11.84 -27.26
CA ILE A 112 -17.60 10.57 -27.11
C ILE A 112 -17.82 10.42 -25.59
N ILE A 113 -18.75 11.21 -25.07
CA ILE A 113 -19.55 10.80 -23.92
C ILE A 113 -20.84 10.25 -24.53
N LEU A 114 -20.96 8.93 -24.71
CA LEU A 114 -22.18 8.18 -24.36
C LEU A 114 -22.07 6.67 -24.64
N ARG A 115 -22.61 5.90 -23.68
CA ARG A 115 -23.11 4.51 -23.76
C ARG A 115 -22.11 3.37 -23.94
N LYS A 116 -21.88 2.64 -22.85
CA LYS A 116 -22.13 1.19 -22.84
C LYS A 116 -22.84 0.79 -21.55
N LYS A 117 -24.14 0.55 -21.68
CA LYS A 117 -24.93 -0.26 -20.75
C LYS A 117 -24.69 -1.70 -21.20
N CYS A 118 -23.96 -2.48 -20.43
CA CYS A 118 -23.80 -3.90 -20.69
C CYS A 118 -25.11 -4.60 -20.32
N SER A 119 -25.70 -5.32 -21.27
CA SER A 119 -26.61 -6.44 -21.00
C SER A 119 -25.87 -7.69 -21.43
N PHE A 120 -25.79 -8.67 -20.53
CA PHE A 120 -25.72 -10.08 -20.89
C PHE A 120 -27.15 -10.61 -20.83
#